data_AF-A0A9D5VI35-F1
#
_entry.id   AF-A0A9D5VI35-F1
#
_cell.length_a   1.000
_cell.length_b   1.000
_cell.length_c   1.000
_cell.angle_alpha   90.00
_cell.angle_beta   90.00
_cell.angle_gamma   90.00
#
_symmetry.space_group_name_H-M   'P 1'
#
loop_
_entity.id
_entity.type
_entity.pdbx_description
1 polymer ?
#
loop_
_entity_poly.entity_id
_entity_poly.type
_entity_poly.pdbx_seq_one_letter_code
_entity_poly.pdbx_strand_id
1 'polypeptide(L)'
;MRPISKGNGRTPVTEKAVIFLHGFLGSKEDWDPFIKELAPLFPELRLLALDLPLEHDLAPKEWLAHICKEERIVASAFVGYSMGARLALYLADELAATRGLFLESLTLGEASEQSRRARREHDYHLLNKVLAREESFADFLERWYRQEVFSGISDHPDYQRLLRTRKPRLHNRNLSSAALPYLHEKLL
;
A
#
# COMPACT_ATOMS: atom_id res chain seq x y z
N MET A 1 -26.71 22.06 48.53
CA MET A 1 -26.10 21.01 47.69
C MET A 1 -26.43 21.31 46.24
N ARG A 2 -25.43 21.57 45.39
CA ARG A 2 -25.62 21.68 43.93
C ARG A 2 -25.50 20.27 43.32
N PRO A 3 -26.30 19.90 42.30
CA PRO A 3 -26.13 18.61 41.65
C PRO A 3 -24.87 18.63 40.79
N ILE A 4 -24.07 17.58 40.94
CA ILE A 4 -22.89 17.27 40.13
C ILE A 4 -23.38 16.90 38.73
N SER A 5 -23.00 17.69 37.71
CA SER A 5 -23.22 17.32 36.32
C SER A 5 -22.38 16.07 36.01
N LYS A 6 -23.05 14.95 35.74
CA LYS A 6 -22.41 13.75 35.21
C LYS A 6 -21.76 14.13 33.87
N GLY A 7 -20.45 13.94 33.78
CA GLY A 7 -19.68 14.15 32.55
C GLY A 7 -20.29 13.33 31.41
N ASN A 8 -20.49 13.99 30.28
CA ASN A 8 -20.87 13.35 29.03
C ASN A 8 -19.81 12.31 28.68
N GLY A 9 -20.12 11.03 28.87
CA GLY A 9 -19.37 9.92 28.28
C GLY A 9 -19.56 9.97 26.77
N ARG A 10 -18.81 10.85 26.10
CA ARG A 10 -18.63 10.75 24.65
C ARG A 10 -17.85 9.47 24.42
N THR A 11 -18.52 8.47 23.87
CA THR A 11 -17.87 7.38 23.15
C THR A 11 -16.78 8.00 22.26
N PRO A 12 -15.56 7.45 22.21
CA PRO A 12 -14.52 7.97 21.32
C PRO A 12 -15.10 8.04 19.91
N VAL A 13 -15.10 9.23 19.32
CA VAL A 13 -15.59 9.41 17.95
C VAL A 13 -14.58 8.71 17.05
N THR A 14 -14.98 7.60 16.45
CA THR A 14 -14.17 6.94 15.43
C THR A 14 -14.36 7.68 14.11
N GLU A 15 -13.30 8.29 13.58
CA GLU A 15 -13.37 9.04 12.32
C GLU A 15 -13.45 8.09 11.11
N LYS A 16 -14.17 8.48 10.07
CA LYS A 16 -14.15 7.75 8.80
C LYS A 16 -12.92 8.12 8.02
N ALA A 17 -12.21 7.13 7.51
CA ALA A 17 -10.99 7.35 6.73
C ALA A 17 -11.09 6.78 5.32
N VAL A 18 -10.42 7.45 4.38
CA VAL A 18 -10.04 6.89 3.07
C VAL A 18 -8.57 6.52 3.17
N ILE A 19 -8.27 5.23 2.96
CA ILE A 19 -6.91 4.71 3.12
C ILE A 19 -6.24 4.59 1.76
N PHE A 20 -5.08 5.21 1.61
CA PHE A 20 -4.29 5.20 0.38
C PHE A 20 -3.11 4.23 0.50
N LEU A 21 -3.02 3.27 -0.43
CA LEU A 21 -2.06 2.17 -0.43
C LEU A 21 -1.19 2.25 -1.69
N HIS A 22 0.12 2.47 -1.50
CA HIS A 22 1.06 2.65 -2.60
C HIS A 22 1.44 1.34 -3.30
N GLY A 23 2.05 1.46 -4.49
CA GLY A 23 2.59 0.33 -5.26
C GLY A 23 3.96 -0.14 -4.78
N PHE A 24 4.52 -1.17 -5.42
CA PHE A 24 5.87 -1.63 -5.14
C PHE A 24 6.90 -0.52 -5.36
N LEU A 25 7.91 -0.43 -4.49
CA LEU A 25 8.92 0.66 -4.40
C LEU A 25 8.37 2.06 -4.06
N GLY A 26 7.04 2.21 -4.03
CA GLY A 26 6.36 3.42 -3.62
C GLY A 26 6.44 3.68 -2.12
N SER A 27 5.81 4.77 -1.72
CA SER A 27 5.59 5.11 -0.32
C SER A 27 4.32 5.92 -0.12
N LYS A 28 3.92 6.12 1.14
CA LYS A 28 2.76 6.96 1.45
C LYS A 28 2.88 8.37 0.86
N GLU A 29 4.09 8.91 0.76
CA GLU A 29 4.35 10.26 0.23
C GLU A 29 4.00 10.40 -1.26
N ASP A 30 3.89 9.29 -2.01
CA ASP A 30 3.41 9.33 -3.40
C ASP A 30 1.96 9.86 -3.49
N TRP A 31 1.20 9.80 -2.40
CA TRP A 31 -0.19 10.28 -2.32
C TRP A 31 -0.31 11.73 -1.86
N ASP A 32 0.76 12.37 -1.37
CA ASP A 32 0.70 13.73 -0.82
C ASP A 32 0.06 14.76 -1.78
N PRO A 33 0.39 14.78 -3.09
CA PRO A 33 -0.24 15.71 -4.02
C PRO A 33 -1.76 15.50 -4.11
N PHE A 34 -2.21 14.25 -4.19
CA PHE A 34 -3.62 13.90 -4.28
C PHE A 34 -4.36 14.24 -2.98
N ILE A 35 -3.80 13.89 -1.83
CA ILE A 35 -4.40 14.19 -0.52
C ILE A 35 -4.55 15.69 -0.32
N LYS A 36 -3.55 16.49 -0.72
CA LYS A 36 -3.59 17.95 -0.62
C LYS A 36 -4.75 18.56 -1.42
N GLU A 37 -5.06 18.00 -2.58
CA GLU A 37 -6.16 18.46 -3.44
C GLU A 37 -7.53 17.93 -2.98
N LEU A 38 -7.59 16.69 -2.49
CA LEU A 38 -8.84 16.03 -2.09
C LEU A 38 -9.32 16.45 -0.70
N ALA A 39 -8.42 16.70 0.26
CA ALA A 39 -8.79 16.97 1.65
C ALA A 39 -9.77 18.16 1.81
N PRO A 40 -9.63 19.30 1.07
CA PRO A 40 -10.60 20.39 1.14
C PRO A 40 -12.00 20.01 0.60
N LEU A 41 -12.09 19.02 -0.28
CA LEU A 41 -13.36 18.58 -0.88
C LEU A 41 -14.15 17.62 0.02
N PHE A 42 -13.47 16.96 0.96
CA PHE A 42 -14.05 15.96 1.86
C PHE A 42 -13.64 16.22 3.32
N PRO A 43 -14.00 17.36 3.91
CA PRO A 43 -13.56 17.77 5.25
C PRO A 43 -14.02 16.83 6.38
N GLU A 44 -15.03 15.99 6.13
CA GLU A 44 -15.56 14.99 7.05
C GLU A 44 -14.82 13.64 6.98
N LEU A 45 -13.93 13.45 6.00
CA LEU A 45 -13.15 12.23 5.82
C LEU A 45 -11.68 12.47 6.14
N ARG A 46 -11.11 11.58 6.93
CA ARG A 46 -9.66 11.54 7.14
C ARG A 46 -9.00 10.85 5.95
N LEU A 47 -8.16 11.56 5.20
CA LEU A 47 -7.36 10.96 4.12
C LEU A 47 -6.03 10.47 4.70
N LEU A 48 -5.79 9.16 4.67
CA LEU A 48 -4.63 8.55 5.32
C LEU A 48 -3.85 7.66 4.34
N ALA A 49 -2.64 8.09 3.98
CA ALA A 49 -1.71 7.25 3.24
C ALA A 49 -0.85 6.42 4.19
N LEU A 50 -0.71 5.12 3.89
CA LEU A 50 0.03 4.16 4.71
C LEU A 50 1.24 3.62 3.97
N ASP A 51 2.35 3.50 4.70
CA ASP A 51 3.49 2.73 4.24
C ASP A 51 3.20 1.24 4.44
N LEU A 52 3.32 0.46 3.37
CA LEU A 52 2.99 -0.96 3.41
C LEU A 52 4.00 -1.74 4.24
N PRO A 53 3.55 -2.72 5.05
CA PRO A 53 4.37 -3.38 6.05
C PRO A 53 5.13 -4.56 5.43
N LEU A 54 5.95 -4.28 4.41
CA LEU A 54 6.61 -5.29 3.57
C LEU A 54 7.55 -6.24 4.33
N GLU A 55 7.88 -5.93 5.59
CA GLU A 55 8.79 -6.70 6.44
C GLU A 55 8.14 -7.17 7.76
N HIS A 56 6.84 -6.98 7.97
CA HIS A 56 6.19 -7.36 9.22
C HIS A 56 5.66 -8.80 9.21
N ASP A 57 5.69 -9.42 10.39
CA ASP A 57 5.14 -10.76 10.63
C ASP A 57 3.60 -10.79 10.76
N LEU A 58 2.95 -9.62 10.82
CA LEU A 58 1.49 -9.53 10.91
C LEU A 58 0.85 -9.79 9.55
N ALA A 59 -0.26 -10.55 9.56
CA ALA A 59 -1.07 -10.67 8.37
C ALA A 59 -1.62 -9.28 7.98
N PRO A 60 -1.82 -8.98 6.68
CA PRO A 60 -2.26 -7.65 6.24
C PRO A 60 -3.54 -7.15 6.94
N LYS A 61 -4.45 -8.08 7.25
CA LYS A 61 -5.72 -7.81 7.95
C LYS A 61 -5.48 -7.35 9.39
N GLU A 62 -4.61 -8.05 10.12
CA GLU A 62 -4.24 -7.73 11.50
C GLU A 62 -3.49 -6.41 11.59
N TRP A 63 -2.57 -6.18 10.65
CA TRP A 63 -1.87 -4.92 10.51
C TRP A 63 -2.84 -3.75 10.32
N LEU A 64 -3.80 -3.87 9.41
CA LEU A 64 -4.78 -2.80 9.18
C LEU A 64 -5.68 -2.59 10.41
N ALA A 65 -6.14 -3.67 11.04
CA ALA A 65 -6.97 -3.58 12.25
C ALA A 65 -6.23 -2.87 13.40
N HIS A 66 -4.93 -3.15 13.54
CA HIS A 66 -4.07 -2.47 14.50
C HIS A 66 -3.99 -0.97 14.21
N ILE A 67 -3.69 -0.57 12.97
CA ILE A 67 -3.66 0.85 12.55
C ILE A 67 -5.02 1.52 12.82
N CYS A 68 -6.13 0.92 12.40
CA CYS A 68 -7.45 1.49 12.59
C CYS A 68 -7.75 1.75 14.07
N LYS A 69 -7.34 0.83 14.94
CA LYS A 69 -7.51 0.96 16.39
C LYS A 69 -6.63 2.06 16.97
N GLU A 70 -5.36 2.12 16.60
CA GLU A 70 -4.41 3.12 17.12
C GLU A 70 -4.78 4.54 16.66
N GLU A 71 -5.12 4.69 15.39
CA GLU A 71 -5.52 5.94 14.77
C GLU A 71 -6.97 6.35 15.09
N ARG A 72 -7.73 5.47 15.74
CA ARG A 72 -9.15 5.63 16.06
C ARG A 72 -9.98 5.97 14.81
N ILE A 73 -9.76 5.23 13.74
CA ILE A 73 -10.45 5.38 12.45
C ILE A 73 -11.26 4.13 12.10
N VAL A 74 -12.28 4.32 11.27
CA VAL A 74 -12.95 3.28 10.51
C VAL A 74 -12.58 3.47 9.05
N ALA A 75 -11.91 2.50 8.43
CA ALA A 75 -11.69 2.57 6.99
C ALA A 75 -13.04 2.47 6.26
N SER A 76 -13.33 3.50 5.48
CA SER A 76 -14.59 3.67 4.75
C SER A 76 -14.41 3.52 3.25
N ALA A 77 -13.18 3.70 2.75
CA ALA A 77 -12.82 3.39 1.38
C ALA A 77 -11.31 3.13 1.28
N PHE A 78 -10.90 2.43 0.22
CA PHE A 78 -9.50 2.29 -0.14
C PHE A 78 -9.22 2.91 -1.51
N VAL A 79 -8.05 3.52 -1.63
CA VAL A 79 -7.42 3.91 -2.88
C VAL A 79 -6.12 3.12 -2.97
N GLY A 80 -5.94 2.31 -4.01
CA GLY A 80 -4.78 1.46 -4.15
C GLY A 80 -4.17 1.56 -5.53
N TYR A 81 -2.84 1.60 -5.60
CA TYR A 81 -2.08 1.53 -6.85
C TYR A 81 -1.34 0.20 -6.97
N SER A 82 -1.55 -0.53 -8.06
CA SER A 82 -0.85 -1.77 -8.42
C SER A 82 -0.81 -2.80 -7.27
N MET A 83 0.32 -2.97 -6.58
CA MET A 83 0.44 -3.79 -5.36
C MET A 83 -0.55 -3.36 -4.27
N GLY A 84 -0.69 -2.06 -4.02
CA GLY A 84 -1.65 -1.50 -3.08
C GLY A 84 -3.10 -1.68 -3.52
N ALA A 85 -3.37 -1.78 -4.83
CA ALA A 85 -4.71 -2.08 -5.35
C ALA A 85 -5.13 -3.53 -5.04
N ARG A 86 -4.22 -4.49 -5.22
CA ARG A 86 -4.46 -5.89 -4.83
C ARG A 86 -4.70 -6.00 -3.33
N LEU A 87 -3.91 -5.29 -2.54
CA LEU A 87 -4.07 -5.25 -1.10
C LEU A 87 -5.41 -4.61 -0.69
N ALA A 88 -5.78 -3.48 -1.29
CA ALA A 88 -7.07 -2.83 -1.07
C ALA A 88 -8.24 -3.80 -1.33
N LEU A 89 -8.18 -4.55 -2.43
CA LEU A 89 -9.21 -5.52 -2.79
C LEU A 89 -9.32 -6.66 -1.77
N TYR A 90 -8.18 -7.21 -1.32
CA TYR A 90 -8.16 -8.23 -0.27
C TYR A 90 -8.67 -7.74 1.09
N LEU A 91 -8.34 -6.50 1.45
CA LEU A 91 -8.77 -5.89 2.72
C LEU A 91 -10.23 -5.45 2.69
N ALA A 92 -10.82 -5.30 1.50
CA ALA A 92 -12.20 -4.84 1.34
C ALA A 92 -13.21 -5.76 2.02
N ASP A 93 -12.97 -7.07 1.98
CA ASP A 93 -13.87 -8.10 2.54
C ASP A 93 -13.89 -8.09 4.08
N GLU A 94 -12.82 -7.59 4.72
CA GLU A 94 -12.69 -7.60 6.18
C GLU A 94 -13.40 -6.45 6.88
N LEU A 95 -13.63 -5.36 6.18
CA LEU A 95 -14.17 -4.16 6.79
C LEU A 95 -15.59 -3.98 6.29
N ALA A 96 -16.56 -4.44 7.07
CA ALA A 96 -17.99 -4.26 6.86
C ALA A 96 -18.42 -2.78 6.66
N ALA A 97 -17.53 -1.84 7.00
CA ALA A 97 -17.72 -0.40 6.82
C ALA A 97 -17.15 0.16 5.49
N THR A 98 -16.43 -0.63 4.71
CA THR A 98 -15.90 -0.21 3.40
C THR A 98 -17.05 0.00 2.43
N ARG A 99 -17.13 1.20 1.87
CA ARG A 99 -18.18 1.64 0.94
C ARG A 99 -17.66 1.92 -0.47
N GLY A 100 -16.34 1.85 -0.68
CA GLY A 100 -15.75 2.13 -1.99
C GLY A 100 -14.32 1.60 -2.12
N LEU A 101 -13.98 1.21 -3.34
CA LEU A 101 -12.63 0.83 -3.76
C LEU A 101 -12.28 1.61 -5.03
N PHE A 102 -11.13 2.28 -5.01
CA PHE A 102 -10.53 2.92 -6.17
C PHE A 102 -9.22 2.21 -6.46
N LEU A 103 -9.19 1.44 -7.54
CA LEU A 103 -8.12 0.49 -7.83
C LEU A 103 -7.46 0.91 -9.14
N GLU A 104 -6.25 1.42 -9.05
CA GLU A 104 -5.48 1.90 -10.20
C GLU A 104 -4.41 0.86 -10.57
N SER A 105 -4.33 0.53 -11.86
CA SER A 105 -3.37 -0.45 -12.39
C SER A 105 -3.43 -1.83 -11.70
N LEU A 106 -4.63 -2.29 -11.35
CA LEU A 106 -4.88 -3.62 -10.78
C LEU A 106 -4.78 -4.71 -11.86
N THR A 107 -4.08 -5.80 -11.55
CA THR A 107 -4.14 -7.05 -12.31
C THR A 107 -4.78 -8.13 -11.42
N LEU A 108 -5.83 -8.80 -11.92
CA LEU A 108 -6.60 -9.80 -11.16
C LEU A 108 -5.90 -11.17 -11.00
N GLY A 109 -4.57 -11.20 -11.14
CA GLY A 109 -3.81 -12.44 -11.15
C GLY A 109 -3.97 -13.22 -12.45
N GLU A 110 -3.23 -14.32 -12.54
CA GLU A 110 -3.23 -15.25 -13.65
C GLU A 110 -4.24 -16.39 -13.43
N ALA A 111 -4.92 -16.81 -14.49
CA ALA A 111 -5.98 -17.83 -14.38
C ALA A 111 -5.47 -19.25 -14.09
N SER A 112 -4.22 -19.57 -14.46
CA SER A 112 -3.68 -20.93 -14.37
C SER A 112 -2.58 -21.04 -13.32
N GLU A 113 -2.55 -22.15 -12.56
CA GLU A 113 -1.50 -22.39 -11.55
C GLU A 113 -0.08 -22.33 -12.13
N GLN A 114 0.08 -22.70 -13.40
CA GLN A 114 1.35 -22.58 -14.11
C GLN A 114 1.78 -21.13 -14.30
N SER A 115 0.89 -20.27 -14.79
CA SER A 115 1.15 -18.83 -14.93
C SER A 115 1.41 -18.16 -13.58
N ARG A 116 0.66 -18.57 -12.54
CA ARG A 116 0.85 -18.10 -11.16
C ARG A 116 2.24 -18.45 -10.64
N ARG A 117 2.67 -19.70 -10.84
CA ARG A 117 4.00 -20.16 -10.46
C ARG A 117 5.09 -19.39 -11.21
N ALA A 118 4.94 -19.21 -12.52
CA ALA A 118 5.89 -18.43 -13.32
C ALA A 118 6.01 -16.98 -12.83
N ARG A 119 4.88 -16.35 -12.47
CA ARG A 119 4.88 -15.00 -11.90
C ARG A 119 5.58 -14.95 -10.54
N ARG A 120 5.33 -15.93 -9.67
CA ARG A 120 6.04 -16.04 -8.38
C ARG A 120 7.54 -16.17 -8.59
N GLU A 121 7.97 -17.09 -9.44
CA GLU A 121 9.40 -17.31 -9.74
C GLU A 121 10.04 -16.03 -10.33
N HIS A 122 9.32 -15.30 -11.19
CA HIS A 122 9.77 -14.01 -11.71
C HIS A 122 9.93 -12.94 -10.63
N ASP A 123 8.92 -12.75 -9.79
CA ASP A 123 8.96 -11.77 -8.69
C ASP A 123 10.06 -12.12 -7.66
N TYR A 124 10.24 -13.41 -7.34
CA TYR A 124 11.35 -13.88 -6.49
C TYR A 124 12.71 -13.58 -7.10
N HIS A 125 12.87 -13.82 -8.40
CA HIS A 125 14.12 -13.55 -9.09
C HIS A 125 14.46 -12.06 -9.06
N LEU A 126 13.46 -11.20 -9.28
CA LEU A 126 13.62 -9.75 -9.18
C LEU A 126 14.02 -9.30 -7.78
N LEU A 127 13.36 -9.81 -6.74
CA LEU A 127 13.69 -9.48 -5.35
C LEU A 127 15.08 -10.01 -4.97
N ASN A 128 15.41 -11.25 -5.34
CA ASN A 128 16.67 -11.88 -4.95
C ASN A 128 17.88 -11.16 -5.54
N LYS A 129 17.80 -10.63 -6.77
CA LYS A 129 18.91 -9.85 -7.35
C LYS A 129 19.26 -8.62 -6.53
N VAL A 130 18.25 -7.89 -6.08
CA VAL A 130 18.42 -6.71 -5.22
C VAL A 130 18.95 -7.10 -3.84
N LEU A 131 18.45 -8.19 -3.27
CA LEU A 131 18.78 -8.63 -1.91
C LEU A 131 20.13 -9.32 -1.78
N ALA A 132 20.52 -10.09 -2.79
CA ALA A 132 21.81 -10.73 -2.88
C ALA A 132 22.94 -9.73 -3.18
N ARG A 133 22.59 -8.44 -3.43
CA ARG A 133 23.52 -7.38 -3.85
C ARG A 133 24.26 -7.74 -5.14
N GLU A 134 23.63 -8.56 -6.00
CA GLU A 134 24.14 -8.90 -7.33
C GLU A 134 24.05 -7.69 -8.27
N GLU A 135 23.10 -6.79 -8.01
CA GLU A 135 22.96 -5.49 -8.67
C GLU A 135 22.84 -4.37 -7.63
N SER A 136 23.29 -3.16 -7.96
CA SER A 136 23.04 -2.01 -7.09
C SER A 136 21.56 -1.63 -7.14
N PHE A 137 21.04 -1.02 -6.07
CA PHE A 137 19.64 -0.56 -6.06
C PHE A 137 19.38 0.49 -7.15
N ALA A 138 20.38 1.30 -7.52
CA ALA A 138 20.25 2.27 -8.59
C ALA A 138 20.07 1.58 -9.96
N ASP A 139 20.90 0.56 -10.26
CA ASP A 139 20.79 -0.22 -11.50
C ASP A 139 19.45 -0.96 -11.57
N PHE A 140 19.01 -1.50 -10.43
CA PHE A 140 17.69 -2.12 -10.32
C PHE A 140 16.57 -1.12 -10.65
N LEU A 141 16.59 0.08 -10.07
CA LEU A 141 15.57 1.10 -10.35
C LEU A 141 15.55 1.51 -11.81
N GLU A 142 16.73 1.71 -12.42
CA GLU A 142 16.82 2.05 -13.84
C GLU A 142 16.23 0.94 -14.72
N ARG A 143 16.56 -0.32 -14.44
CA ARG A 143 15.96 -1.47 -15.13
C ARG A 143 14.46 -1.58 -14.88
N TRP A 144 14.01 -1.32 -13.65
CA TRP A 144 12.61 -1.38 -13.25
C TRP A 144 11.75 -0.38 -14.03
N TYR A 145 12.19 0.88 -14.12
CA TYR A 145 11.46 1.93 -14.82
C TYR A 145 11.62 1.93 -16.34
N ARG A 146 12.44 1.04 -16.91
CA ARG A 146 12.50 0.77 -18.35
C ARG A 146 11.46 -0.26 -18.83
N GLN A 147 10.70 -0.86 -17.93
CA GLN A 147 9.61 -1.77 -18.32
C GLN A 147 8.55 -1.01 -19.12
N GLU A 148 7.90 -1.72 -20.06
CA GLU A 148 6.91 -1.15 -20.98
C GLU A 148 5.75 -0.44 -20.28
N VAL A 149 5.32 -0.95 -19.11
CA VAL A 149 4.28 -0.34 -18.27
C VAL A 149 4.63 1.06 -17.76
N PHE A 150 5.91 1.43 -17.81
CA PHE A 150 6.42 2.76 -17.45
C PHE A 150 6.92 3.55 -18.67
N SER A 151 6.53 3.16 -19.89
CA SER A 151 6.93 3.87 -21.10
C SER A 151 6.65 5.38 -20.99
N GLY A 152 7.66 6.20 -21.27
CA GLY A 152 7.62 7.66 -21.15
C GLY A 152 7.91 8.21 -19.74
N ILE A 153 8.01 7.38 -18.69
CA ILE A 153 8.34 7.87 -17.34
C ILE A 153 9.74 8.46 -17.27
N SER A 154 10.68 7.91 -18.04
CA SER A 154 12.08 8.34 -18.10
C SER A 154 12.24 9.73 -18.71
N ASP A 155 11.28 10.14 -19.55
CA ASP A 155 11.28 11.43 -20.24
C ASP A 155 10.59 12.52 -19.41
N HIS A 156 9.97 12.14 -18.28
CA HIS A 156 9.29 13.08 -17.40
C HIS A 156 10.30 13.99 -16.67
N PRO A 157 10.06 15.31 -16.56
CA PRO A 157 10.99 16.24 -15.88
C PRO A 157 11.36 15.84 -14.44
N ASP A 158 10.42 15.21 -13.73
CA ASP A 158 10.62 14.75 -12.36
C ASP A 158 11.23 13.33 -12.24
N TYR A 159 11.65 12.68 -13.32
CA TYR A 159 12.16 11.30 -13.28
C TYR A 159 13.32 11.12 -12.30
N GLN A 160 14.27 12.05 -12.27
CA GLN A 160 15.39 11.99 -11.32
C GLN A 160 14.94 12.19 -9.87
N ARG A 161 13.90 13.01 -9.65
CA ARG A 161 13.30 13.18 -8.33
C ARG A 161 12.58 11.90 -7.90
N LEU A 162 11.83 11.28 -8.81
CA LEU A 162 11.19 9.98 -8.61
C LEU A 162 12.20 8.93 -8.15
N LEU A 163 13.31 8.74 -8.87
CA LEU A 163 14.33 7.76 -8.48
C LEU A 163 14.89 7.99 -7.07
N ARG A 164 15.09 9.25 -6.68
CA ARG A 164 15.59 9.62 -5.35
C ARG A 164 14.61 9.40 -4.21
N THR A 165 13.30 9.39 -4.47
CA THR A 165 12.31 9.09 -3.41
C THR A 165 12.20 7.60 -3.16
N ARG A 166 12.60 6.76 -4.12
CA ARG A 166 12.63 5.31 -3.95
C ARG A 166 13.72 4.91 -2.98
N LYS A 167 13.34 4.08 -2.02
CA LYS A 167 14.24 3.52 -1.01
C LYS A 167 14.16 2.01 -1.07
N PRO A 168 15.28 1.30 -0.83
CA PRO A 168 15.22 -0.13 -0.60
C PRO A 168 14.54 -0.35 0.75
N ARG A 169 13.21 -0.43 0.76
CA ARG A 169 12.39 -0.78 1.95
C ARG A 169 12.36 -2.29 2.16
N LEU A 170 13.53 -2.89 1.94
CA LEU A 170 13.81 -4.30 1.80
C LEU A 170 15.11 -4.56 2.58
N HIS A 171 15.09 -4.32 3.89
CA HIS A 171 16.27 -4.38 4.76
C HIS A 171 16.58 -5.79 5.24
N ASN A 172 15.60 -6.70 5.19
CA ASN A 172 15.72 -8.03 5.75
C ASN A 172 15.90 -9.11 4.67
N ARG A 173 16.90 -9.99 4.85
CA ARG A 173 17.20 -11.11 3.93
C ARG A 173 16.07 -12.16 3.84
N ASN A 174 15.06 -12.07 4.71
CA ASN A 174 13.91 -12.98 4.78
C ASN A 174 12.66 -12.42 4.09
N LEU A 175 12.82 -11.75 2.95
CA LEU A 175 11.69 -11.26 2.14
C LEU A 175 10.82 -12.37 1.56
N SER A 176 11.24 -13.63 1.70
CA SER A 176 10.57 -14.81 1.17
C SER A 176 9.35 -15.27 1.97
N SER A 177 8.84 -14.52 2.96
CA SER A 177 7.56 -14.86 3.60
C SER A 177 6.66 -13.65 3.88
N ALA A 178 7.20 -12.51 4.32
CA ALA A 178 6.42 -11.34 4.77
C ALA A 178 5.94 -10.41 3.64
N ALA A 179 6.75 -10.20 2.59
CA ALA A 179 6.37 -9.36 1.44
C ALA A 179 5.52 -10.10 0.40
N LEU A 180 5.60 -11.44 0.39
CA LEU A 180 4.94 -12.29 -0.58
C LEU A 180 3.42 -12.20 -0.59
N PRO A 181 2.71 -12.09 0.55
CA PRO A 181 1.29 -11.82 0.54
C PRO A 181 0.95 -10.56 -0.27
N TYR A 182 1.80 -9.53 -0.25
CA TYR A 182 1.55 -8.26 -0.95
C TYR A 182 1.87 -8.33 -2.45
N LEU A 183 2.84 -9.17 -2.84
CA LEU A 183 3.26 -9.34 -4.22
C LEU A 183 2.48 -10.45 -4.96
N HIS A 184 1.71 -11.27 -4.24
CA HIS A 184 1.04 -12.44 -4.81
C HIS A 184 -0.48 -12.44 -4.66
N GLU A 185 -1.08 -13.43 -5.31
CA GLU A 185 -2.50 -13.77 -5.33
C GLU A 185 -3.05 -14.37 -4.04
N LYS A 186 -2.32 -14.38 -2.90
CA LYS A 186 -3.04 -14.65 -1.63
C LYS A 186 -4.06 -13.56 -1.29
N LEU A 187 -4.06 -12.49 -2.07
CA LEU A 187 -4.98 -11.36 -2.02
C LEU A 187 -6.18 -11.51 -2.98
N LEU A 188 -6.23 -12.57 -3.82
CA LEU A 188 -7.29 -12.84 -4.81
C LEU A 188 -7.67 -14.32 -4.91
#